data_AF-A0A9X2EWH8-F1
#
_entry.id   AF-A0A9X2EWH8-F1
#
_cell.length_a   1.000
_cell.length_b   1.000
_cell.length_c   1.000
_cell.angle_alpha   90.00
_cell.angle_beta   90.00
_cell.angle_gamma   90.00
#
_symmetry.space_group_name_H-M   'P 1'
#
loop_
_entity.id
_entity.type
_entity.pdbx_description
1 polymer ?
#
loop_
_entity_poly.entity_id
_entity_poly.type
_entity_poly.pdbx_seq_one_letter_code
_entity_poly.pdbx_strand_id
1 'polypeptide(L)' 'DRLRLIIVGEGPCRQQLVAQVRSLNIEERVSLPGASDNIPEVMSGLSLYVQPSFAEGISNTILESMASGLAV' A
#
# COMPACT_ATOMS: atom_id res chain seq x y z
N ASP A 1 6.87 -2.99 -19.17
CA ASP A 1 5.91 -2.97 -18.04
C ASP A 1 6.32 -1.93 -17.01
N ARG A 2 5.38 -1.08 -16.54
CA ARG A 2 5.66 -0.03 -15.53
C ARG A 2 4.98 -0.41 -14.21
N LEU A 3 5.77 -0.58 -13.15
CA LEU A 3 5.28 -0.75 -11.78
C LEU A 3 4.49 0.47 -11.32
N ARG A 4 3.42 0.23 -10.54
CA ARG A 4 2.63 1.23 -9.84
C ARG A 4 2.52 0.85 -8.38
N LEU A 5 2.51 1.84 -7.49
CA LEU A 5 2.34 1.69 -6.06
C LEU A 5 0.96 2.20 -5.65
N ILE A 6 0.25 1.43 -4.83
CA ILE A 6 -0.95 1.86 -4.15
C ILE A 6 -0.71 1.73 -2.64
N ILE A 7 -0.99 2.79 -1.88
CA ILE A 7 -0.92 2.78 -0.43
C ILE A 7 -2.33 3.06 0.09
N VAL A 8 -2.99 2.01 0.58
CA VAL A 8 -4.34 2.07 1.13
C VAL A 8 -4.27 2.29 2.64
N GLY A 9 -5.14 3.17 3.14
CA GLY A 9 -5.19 3.56 4.55
C GLY A 9 -5.13 5.07 4.74
N GLU A 10 -5.46 5.49 5.97
CA GLU A 10 -5.35 6.87 6.41
C GLU A 10 -4.44 6.97 7.63
N GLY A 11 -3.79 8.13 7.80
CA GLY A 11 -2.90 8.33 8.92
C GLY A 11 -2.21 9.67 8.92
N PRO A 12 -1.54 10.03 10.04
CA PRO A 12 -0.91 11.34 10.23
C PRO A 12 0.18 11.62 9.19
N CYS A 13 0.79 10.59 8.62
CA CYS A 13 1.86 10.72 7.64
C CYS A 13 1.37 10.97 6.20
N ARG A 14 0.05 11.05 5.93
CA ARG A 14 -0.49 11.22 4.57
C ARG A 14 0.10 12.43 3.85
N GLN A 15 0.16 13.59 4.51
CA GLN A 15 0.71 14.80 3.90
C GLN A 15 2.22 14.68 3.60
N GLN A 16 2.96 13.99 4.47
CA GLN A 16 4.39 13.72 4.27
C GLN A 16 4.61 12.81 3.06
N LEU A 17 3.79 11.76 2.91
CA LEU A 17 3.82 10.88 1.74
C LEU A 17 3.51 11.64 0.45
N VAL A 18 2.48 12.49 0.44
CA VAL A 18 2.15 13.33 -0.73
C VAL A 18 3.32 14.24 -1.11
N ALA A 19 3.95 14.89 -0.12
CA ALA A 19 5.12 15.73 -0.35
C ALA A 19 6.31 14.94 -0.90
N GLN A 20 6.55 13.73 -0.36
CA GLN A 20 7.63 12.85 -0.80
C GLN A 20 7.42 12.39 -2.25
N VAL A 21 6.21 11.92 -2.60
CA VAL A 21 5.84 11.51 -3.96
C VAL A 21 6.08 12.64 -4.95
N ARG A 22 5.69 13.88 -4.59
CA ARG A 22 5.95 15.09 -5.41
C ARG A 22 7.44 15.40 -5.55
N SER A 23 8.19 15.36 -4.45
CA SER A 23 9.63 15.63 -4.49
C SER A 23 10.41 14.63 -5.37
N LEU A 24 9.89 13.41 -5.51
CA LEU A 24 10.46 12.35 -6.34
C LEU A 24 9.94 12.37 -7.79
N ASN A 25 8.96 13.21 -8.13
CA ASN A 25 8.30 13.29 -9.44
C ASN A 25 7.72 11.94 -9.92
N ILE A 26 7.05 11.20 -9.02
CA ILE A 26 6.45 9.87 -9.29
C ILE A 26 4.93 9.83 -9.10
N GLU A 27 4.26 10.98 -9.11
CA GLU A 27 2.80 11.12 -8.90
C GLU A 27 1.99 10.22 -9.83
N GLU A 28 2.39 10.07 -11.09
CA GLU A 28 1.69 9.23 -12.08
C GLU A 28 1.76 7.73 -11.76
N ARG A 29 2.60 7.32 -10.80
CA ARG A 29 2.85 5.92 -10.45
C ARG A 29 2.42 5.57 -9.03
N VAL A 30 2.00 6.55 -8.22
CA VAL A 30 1.62 6.33 -6.82
C VAL A 30 0.19 6.78 -6.58
N SER A 31 -0.64 5.88 -6.06
CA SER A 31 -2.02 6.18 -5.64
C SER A 31 -2.16 6.10 -4.12
N LEU A 32 -2.80 7.12 -3.54
CA LEU A 32 -3.09 7.24 -2.11
C LEU A 32 -4.63 7.38 -1.91
N PRO A 33 -5.42 6.33 -2.21
CA PRO A 33 -6.89 6.42 -2.21
C PRO A 33 -7.50 6.70 -0.83
N GLY A 34 -6.72 6.54 0.24
CA GLY A 34 -7.22 6.61 1.61
C GLY A 34 -7.70 5.25 2.11
N ALA A 35 -8.55 5.24 3.13
CA ALA A 35 -9.13 4.03 3.67
C ALA A 35 -10.05 3.34 2.65
N SER A 36 -10.13 2.01 2.71
CA SER A 36 -11.03 1.19 1.88
C SER A 36 -11.78 0.22 2.78
N ASP A 37 -13.08 0.07 2.52
CA ASP A 37 -13.94 -0.91 3.19
C ASP A 37 -13.85 -2.31 2.54
N ASN A 38 -13.17 -2.43 1.38
CA ASN A 38 -13.02 -3.69 0.66
C ASN A 38 -11.56 -3.99 0.31
N ILE A 39 -10.74 -4.25 1.34
CA ILE A 39 -9.33 -4.59 1.19
C ILE A 39 -9.09 -5.89 0.38
N PRO A 40 -9.87 -6.97 0.54
CA PRO A 40 -9.69 -8.18 -0.28
C PRO A 40 -9.81 -7.92 -1.78
N GLU A 41 -10.78 -7.11 -2.21
CA GLU A 41 -10.92 -6.72 -3.62
C GLU A 41 -9.68 -5.95 -4.10
N VAL A 42 -9.18 -5.00 -3.30
CA VAL A 42 -7.95 -4.27 -3.64
C VAL A 42 -6.76 -5.22 -3.77
N MET A 43 -6.54 -6.09 -2.78
CA MET A 43 -5.43 -7.03 -2.75
C MET A 43 -5.46 -8.01 -3.93
N SER A 44 -6.65 -8.47 -4.35
CA SER A 44 -6.82 -9.38 -5.49
C SER A 44 -6.30 -8.81 -6.82
N GLY A 45 -6.25 -7.47 -6.95
CA GLY A 45 -5.73 -6.78 -8.12
C GLY A 45 -4.22 -6.49 -8.09
N LEU A 46 -3.51 -6.87 -7.03
CA LEU A 46 -2.08 -6.58 -6.86
C LEU A 46 -1.21 -7.76 -7.31
N SER A 47 0.06 -7.48 -7.57
CA SER A 47 1.07 -8.49 -7.91
C SER A 47 2.06 -8.76 -6.79
N LEU A 48 2.19 -7.83 -5.84
CA LEU A 48 3.16 -7.87 -4.75
C LEU A 48 2.61 -7.05 -3.57
N TYR A 49 2.82 -7.56 -2.36
CA TYR A 49 2.60 -6.82 -1.12
C TYR A 49 3.94 -6.43 -0.51
N VAL A 50 4.01 -5.25 0.13
CA VAL A 50 5.21 -4.77 0.82
C VAL A 50 4.80 -4.14 2.14
N GLN A 51 5.44 -4.55 3.24
CA GLN A 51 5.26 -3.95 4.56
C GLN A 51 6.59 -3.40 5.08
N PRO A 52 6.86 -2.09 4.96
CA PRO A 52 8.12 -1.49 5.40
C PRO A 52 8.13 -1.14 6.91
N SER A 53 7.23 -1.73 7.70
CA SER A 53 7.12 -1.46 9.14
C SER A 53 8.39 -1.91 9.89
N PHE A 54 8.85 -1.09 10.82
CA PHE A 54 10.02 -1.41 11.66
C PHE A 54 9.66 -2.35 12.83
N ALA A 55 8.46 -2.22 13.38
CA ALA A 55 7.98 -3.01 14.50
C ALA A 55 6.51 -3.36 14.32
N GLU A 56 6.19 -4.63 14.53
CA GLU A 56 4.86 -5.20 14.39
C GLU A 56 4.66 -6.24 15.50
N GLY A 57 3.41 -6.43 15.93
CA GLY A 57 3.04 -7.63 16.69
C GLY A 57 2.83 -8.79 15.72
N ILE A 58 1.57 -9.20 15.57
CA ILE A 58 1.13 -10.00 14.42
C ILE A 58 0.44 -9.05 13.45
N SER A 59 1.02 -8.86 12.26
CA SER A 59 0.39 -8.05 11.22
C SER A 59 -0.73 -8.83 10.56
N ASN A 60 -1.97 -8.40 10.81
CA ASN A 60 -3.15 -8.92 10.10
C ASN A 60 -3.03 -8.67 8.60
N THR A 61 -2.44 -7.55 8.18
CA THR A 61 -2.32 -7.19 6.77
C THR A 61 -1.39 -8.15 6.00
N ILE A 62 -0.34 -8.68 6.64
CA ILE A 62 0.46 -9.78 6.04
C ILE A 62 -0.39 -11.04 5.87
N LEU A 63 -1.19 -11.41 6.87
CA LEU A 63 -2.04 -12.59 6.80
C LEU A 63 -3.12 -12.45 5.70
N GLU A 64 -3.71 -11.26 5.59
CA GLU A 64 -4.67 -10.91 4.53
C GLU A 64 -4.03 -10.94 3.14
N SER A 65 -2.80 -10.44 2.99
CA SER A 65 -2.10 -10.47 1.70
C SER A 65 -1.74 -11.89 1.27
N MET A 66 -1.29 -12.73 2.22
CA MET A 66 -1.02 -14.15 1.97
C MET A 66 -2.29 -14.90 1.59
N ALA A 67 -3.40 -14.67 2.29
CA ALA A 67 -4.71 -15.25 1.97
C ALA A 67 -5.21 -14.82 0.58
N SER A 68 -4.81 -13.63 0.14
CA SER A 68 -5.10 -13.08 -1.20
C SER A 68 -4.14 -13.60 -2.29
N GLY A 69 -3.19 -14.49 -1.95
CA GLY A 69 -2.22 -15.06 -2.89
C GLY A 69 -1.10 -14.12 -3.31
N LEU A 70 -0.90 -13.01 -2.58
CA LEU A 70 0.18 -12.07 -2.86
C LEU A 70 1.51 -12.60 -2.34
N ALA A 71 2.56 -12.43 -3.14
CA ALA A 71 3.92 -12.51 -2.63
C ALA A 71 4.13 -11.43 -1.56
N VAL A 72 4.72 -11.82 -0.45
CA VAL A 72 5.04 -10.98 0.71
C VAL A 72 6.54 -10.88 0.93
#